data_AF-A0A7I9XTD7-F1
#
_entry.id   AF-A0A7I9XTD7-F1
#
_cell.length_a   1.000
_cell.length_b   1.000
_cell.length_c   1.000
_cell.angle_alpha   90.00
_cell.angle_beta   90.00
_cell.angle_gamma   90.00
#
_symmetry.space_group_name_H-M   'P 1'
#
loop_
_entity.id
_entity.type
_entity.pdbx_description
1 polymer ?
#
loop_
_entity_poly.entity_id
_entity_poly.type
_entity_poly.pdbx_seq_one_letter_code
_entity_poly.pdbx_strand_id
1 'polypeptide(L)'
;MNTVGDMAREEILLDGLVDLVSLSAVNWKVRQQLPLASLSEIQNETLEVVRFLIEEGLFELGRRSGEDDRFVAWDEPPDVSMQRVHDAYVTHHDDQLRWAHRFWLKLTPKGEQLALSTVNGRHVAQAVEEQLREIRAFSDGGRD
;
A
#
# COMPACT_ATOMS: atom_id res chain seq x y z
N MET A 1 7.86 7.18 21.51
CA MET A 1 6.88 8.10 20.90
C MET A 1 6.88 7.74 19.43
N ASN A 2 5.81 7.12 18.93
CA ASN A 2 5.74 6.73 17.52
C ASN A 2 5.66 8.00 16.69
N THR A 3 6.49 8.09 15.66
CA THR A 3 6.46 9.19 14.70
C THR A 3 5.22 9.08 13.81
N VAL A 4 4.88 10.17 13.11
CA VAL A 4 3.84 10.15 12.06
C VAL A 4 4.08 9.03 11.05
N GLY A 5 5.33 8.89 10.59
CA GLY A 5 5.74 7.82 9.69
C GLY A 5 5.54 6.42 10.29
N ASP A 6 5.73 6.22 11.59
CA ASP A 6 5.49 4.91 12.24
C ASP A 6 4.02 4.49 12.17
N MET A 7 3.10 5.41 12.44
CA MET A 7 1.65 5.12 12.42
C MET A 7 1.15 4.90 11.00
N ALA A 8 1.59 5.73 10.04
CA ALA A 8 1.24 5.55 8.64
C ALA A 8 1.76 4.18 8.12
N ARG A 9 2.98 3.80 8.49
CA ARG A 9 3.56 2.50 8.11
C ARG A 9 2.81 1.31 8.72
N GLU A 10 2.40 1.39 9.98
CA GLU A 10 1.57 0.34 10.59
C GLU A 10 0.27 0.19 9.82
N GLU A 11 -0.47 1.27 9.56
CA GLU A 11 -1.73 1.20 8.84
C GLU A 11 -1.57 0.67 7.40
N ILE A 12 -0.48 1.03 6.71
CA ILE A 12 -0.18 0.52 5.36
C ILE A 12 0.13 -0.98 5.38
N LEU A 13 0.84 -1.47 6.40
CA LEU A 13 1.08 -2.90 6.58
C LEU A 13 -0.25 -3.67 6.78
N LEU A 14 -1.18 -3.10 7.54
CA LEU A 14 -2.51 -3.69 7.73
C LEU A 14 -3.33 -3.68 6.44
N ASP A 15 -3.33 -2.57 5.68
CA ASP A 15 -4.01 -2.51 4.38
C ASP A 15 -3.42 -3.55 3.40
N GLY A 16 -2.10 -3.76 3.45
CA GLY A 16 -1.39 -4.75 2.64
C GLY A 16 -1.73 -6.22 2.95
N LEU A 17 -2.27 -6.53 4.14
CA LEU A 17 -2.80 -7.86 4.46
C LEU A 17 -4.15 -8.12 3.77
N VAL A 18 -4.85 -7.06 3.35
CA VAL A 18 -6.18 -7.14 2.75
C VAL A 18 -6.09 -7.18 1.22
N ASP A 19 -5.38 -6.23 0.61
CA ASP A 19 -5.17 -6.15 -0.85
C ASP A 19 -3.91 -5.31 -1.19
N LEU A 20 -3.62 -5.14 -2.48
CA LEU A 20 -2.67 -4.18 -3.00
C LEU A 20 -2.96 -2.77 -2.49
N VAL A 21 -1.92 -2.07 -2.03
CA VAL A 21 -2.04 -0.70 -1.53
C VAL A 21 -1.75 0.28 -2.65
N SER A 22 -2.67 1.19 -2.95
CA SER A 22 -2.43 2.25 -3.94
C SER A 22 -1.63 3.40 -3.33
N LEU A 23 -0.90 4.15 -4.17
CA LEU A 23 -0.24 5.39 -3.72
C LEU A 23 -1.25 6.41 -3.15
N SER A 24 -2.48 6.44 -3.65
CA SER A 24 -3.58 7.21 -3.06
C SER A 24 -3.89 6.83 -1.62
N ALA A 25 -3.90 5.52 -1.32
CA ALA A 25 -4.10 5.04 0.04
C ALA A 25 -2.96 5.51 0.96
N VAL A 26 -1.70 5.34 0.53
CA VAL A 26 -0.53 5.83 1.28
C VAL A 26 -0.64 7.35 1.57
N ASN A 27 -0.88 8.16 0.53
CA ASN A 27 -1.07 9.60 0.68
C ASN A 27 -2.22 9.93 1.63
N TRP A 28 -3.34 9.21 1.56
CA TRP A 28 -4.48 9.42 2.45
C TRP A 28 -4.12 9.13 3.91
N LYS A 29 -3.38 8.05 4.18
CA LYS A 29 -2.90 7.69 5.52
C LYS A 29 -1.98 8.76 6.08
N VAL A 30 -1.01 9.23 5.29
CA VAL A 30 -0.12 10.34 5.69
C VAL A 30 -0.91 11.61 5.99
N ARG A 31 -1.88 11.98 5.14
CA ARG A 31 -2.73 13.16 5.34
C ARG A 31 -3.55 13.11 6.63
N GLN A 32 -4.03 11.94 7.02
CA GLN A 32 -4.76 11.77 8.28
C GLN A 32 -3.87 12.05 9.50
N GLN A 33 -2.59 11.71 9.42
CA GLN A 33 -1.63 11.93 10.50
C GLN A 33 -1.06 13.37 10.50
N LEU A 34 -1.20 14.10 9.39
CA LEU A 34 -0.70 15.48 9.20
C LEU A 34 -1.82 16.46 8.77
N PRO A 35 -2.86 16.69 9.60
CA PRO A 35 -4.04 17.44 9.18
C PRO A 35 -3.79 18.93 8.88
N LEU A 36 -2.68 19.49 9.39
CA LEU A 36 -2.31 20.90 9.22
C LEU A 36 -1.11 21.11 8.29
N ALA A 37 -0.58 20.03 7.71
CA ALA A 37 0.58 20.11 6.84
C ALA A 37 0.22 20.68 5.47
N SER A 38 1.19 21.36 4.87
CA SER A 38 1.15 21.78 3.47
C SER A 38 1.20 20.58 2.53
N LEU A 39 0.80 20.80 1.27
CA LEU A 39 0.89 19.77 0.23
C LEU A 39 2.32 19.24 0.07
N SER A 40 3.33 20.12 0.10
CA SER A 40 4.74 19.72 -0.04
C SER A 40 5.21 18.82 1.10
N GLU A 41 4.79 19.13 2.33
CA GLU A 41 5.09 18.29 3.51
C GLU A 41 4.43 16.90 3.40
N ILE A 42 3.16 16.85 2.98
CA ILE A 42 2.45 15.59 2.74
C ILE A 42 3.14 14.77 1.63
N GLN A 43 3.55 15.43 0.56
CA GLN A 43 4.20 14.79 -0.57
C GLN A 43 5.55 14.18 -0.17
N ASN A 44 6.37 14.95 0.55
CA ASN A 44 7.65 14.47 1.04
C ASN A 44 7.49 13.28 1.99
N GLU A 45 6.58 13.38 2.97
CA GLU A 45 6.34 12.28 3.92
C GLU A 45 5.79 11.03 3.21
N THR A 46 4.91 11.20 2.22
CA THR A 46 4.40 10.08 1.41
C THR A 46 5.54 9.37 0.66
N LEU A 47 6.44 10.13 0.03
CA LEU A 47 7.57 9.56 -0.69
C LEU A 47 8.58 8.88 0.25
N GLU A 48 8.84 9.45 1.42
CA GLU A 48 9.71 8.85 2.45
C GLU A 48 9.12 7.53 2.97
N VAL A 49 7.81 7.48 3.23
CA VAL A 49 7.12 6.25 3.63
C VAL A 49 7.25 5.18 2.54
N VAL A 50 6.96 5.52 1.27
CA VAL A 50 7.07 4.56 0.16
C VAL A 50 8.52 4.06 0.01
N ARG A 51 9.50 4.97 0.04
CA ARG A 51 10.92 4.64 -0.05
C ARG A 51 11.31 3.65 1.05
N PHE A 52 10.98 3.97 2.30
CA PHE A 52 11.28 3.12 3.45
C PHE A 52 10.68 1.71 3.29
N LEU A 53 9.41 1.61 2.89
CA LEU A 53 8.74 0.32 2.72
C LEU A 53 9.40 -0.56 1.66
N ILE A 54 9.93 0.04 0.59
CA ILE A 54 10.61 -0.66 -0.51
C ILE A 54 12.05 -1.01 -0.11
N GLU A 55 12.80 -0.07 0.45
CA GLU A 55 14.21 -0.26 0.86
C GLU A 55 14.32 -1.29 1.98
N GLU A 56 13.36 -1.32 2.90
CA GLU A 56 13.25 -2.38 3.90
C GLU A 56 12.71 -3.70 3.33
N GLY A 57 12.37 -3.76 2.04
CA GLY A 57 11.84 -4.96 1.40
C GLY A 57 10.53 -5.44 2.03
N LEU A 58 9.72 -4.54 2.59
CA LEU A 58 8.41 -4.84 3.16
C LEU A 58 7.35 -4.88 2.05
N PHE A 59 7.53 -4.06 1.02
CA PHE A 59 6.65 -4.00 -0.14
C PHE A 59 7.45 -4.05 -1.45
N GLU A 60 6.83 -4.59 -2.49
CA GLU A 60 7.24 -4.43 -3.88
C GLU A 60 6.41 -3.34 -4.55
N LEU A 61 7.06 -2.46 -5.32
CA LEU A 61 6.39 -1.43 -6.10
C LEU A 61 6.15 -1.92 -7.54
N GLY A 62 4.98 -1.59 -8.07
CA GLY A 62 4.62 -1.99 -9.42
C GLY A 62 3.30 -1.39 -9.87
N ARG A 63 2.64 -2.12 -10.77
CA ARG A 63 1.34 -1.76 -11.34
C ARG A 63 0.33 -2.88 -11.21
N ARG A 64 -0.96 -2.53 -11.24
CA ARG A 64 -2.07 -3.46 -11.43
C ARG A 64 -2.29 -3.64 -12.95
N SER A 65 -2.32 -4.88 -13.44
CA SER A 65 -2.56 -5.20 -14.84
C SER A 65 -4.06 -5.04 -15.14
N GLY A 66 -4.41 -4.33 -16.21
CA GLY A 66 -5.81 -4.04 -16.53
C GLY A 66 -6.63 -5.25 -17.03
N GLU A 67 -5.99 -6.32 -17.49
CA GLU A 67 -6.69 -7.50 -18.05
C GLU A 67 -7.13 -8.51 -16.97
N ASP A 68 -6.26 -8.78 -16.00
CA ASP A 68 -6.49 -9.82 -14.97
C ASP A 68 -6.47 -9.26 -13.54
N ASP A 69 -6.39 -7.93 -13.41
CA ASP A 69 -6.25 -7.24 -12.12
C ASP A 69 -5.01 -7.65 -11.30
N ARG A 70 -4.07 -8.34 -11.96
CA ARG A 70 -2.88 -8.91 -11.34
C ARG A 70 -1.81 -7.86 -11.07
N PHE A 71 -1.16 -7.96 -9.92
CA PHE A 71 0.05 -7.19 -9.65
C PHE A 71 1.22 -7.61 -10.55
N VAL A 72 1.93 -6.61 -11.08
CA VAL A 72 3.18 -6.75 -11.83
C VAL A 72 4.21 -5.84 -11.19
N ALA A 73 5.18 -6.45 -10.49
CA ALA A 73 6.34 -5.75 -9.94
C ALA A 73 7.15 -5.09 -11.06
N TRP A 74 7.75 -3.94 -10.76
CA TRP A 74 8.71 -3.33 -11.68
C TRP A 74 10.10 -3.94 -11.48
N ASP A 75 10.65 -4.46 -12.56
CA ASP A 75 12.01 -4.97 -12.61
C ASP A 75 13.00 -3.82 -12.87
N GLU A 76 13.07 -2.89 -11.92
CA GLU A 76 14.00 -1.76 -11.96
C GLU A 76 14.50 -1.39 -10.56
N PRO A 77 15.66 -0.72 -10.45
CA PRO A 77 16.19 -0.32 -9.15
C PRO A 77 15.21 0.58 -8.37
N PRO A 78 15.19 0.52 -7.02
CA PRO A 78 14.31 1.34 -6.19
C PRO A 78 14.36 2.83 -6.52
N ASP A 79 15.55 3.39 -6.76
CA ASP A 79 15.70 4.81 -7.12
C ASP A 79 15.03 5.18 -8.44
N VAL A 80 15.05 4.28 -9.43
CA VAL A 80 14.38 4.49 -10.73
C VAL A 80 12.87 4.47 -10.54
N SER A 81 12.36 3.51 -9.76
CA SER A 81 10.94 3.43 -9.44
C SER A 81 10.48 4.66 -8.66
N MET A 82 11.26 5.09 -7.66
CA MET A 82 10.96 6.27 -6.84
C MET A 82 10.98 7.56 -7.66
N GLN A 83 11.86 7.68 -8.65
CA GLN A 83 11.87 8.84 -9.55
C GLN A 83 10.59 8.93 -10.39
N ARG A 84 10.02 7.79 -10.81
CA ARG A 84 8.73 7.75 -11.51
C ARG A 84 7.57 8.14 -10.61
N VAL A 85 7.56 7.63 -9.37
CA VAL A 85 6.57 8.01 -8.37
C VAL A 85 6.63 9.52 -8.16
N HIS A 86 7.83 10.07 -7.93
CA HIS A 86 8.03 11.50 -7.74
C HIS A 86 7.50 12.33 -8.92
N ASP A 87 7.87 12.00 -10.16
CA ASP A 87 7.43 12.74 -11.35
C ASP A 87 5.89 12.73 -11.50
N ALA A 88 5.23 11.60 -11.26
CA ALA A 88 3.78 11.54 -11.36
C ALA A 88 3.06 12.23 -10.19
N TYR A 89 3.53 12.01 -8.97
CA TYR A 89 2.82 12.41 -7.75
C TYR A 89 3.13 13.84 -7.30
N VAL A 90 4.36 14.32 -7.51
CA VAL A 90 4.79 15.68 -7.14
C VAL A 90 4.62 16.61 -8.33
N THR A 91 5.27 16.31 -9.46
CA THR A 91 5.29 17.21 -10.62
C THR A 91 3.93 17.30 -11.32
N HIS A 92 3.13 16.22 -11.28
CA HIS A 92 1.80 16.17 -11.90
C HIS A 92 0.68 15.91 -10.88
N HIS A 93 0.83 16.43 -9.65
CA HIS A 93 -0.09 16.13 -8.54
C HIS A 93 -1.56 16.40 -8.87
N ASP A 94 -1.86 17.50 -9.56
CA ASP A 94 -3.22 17.91 -9.90
C ASP A 94 -3.90 16.97 -10.91
N ASP A 95 -3.10 16.21 -11.69
CA ASP A 95 -3.60 15.16 -12.58
C ASP A 95 -3.65 13.83 -11.83
N GLN A 96 -4.67 13.67 -10.99
CA GLN A 96 -4.86 12.47 -10.16
C GLN A 96 -4.88 11.17 -10.95
N LEU A 97 -5.33 11.20 -12.22
CA LEU A 97 -5.32 10.01 -13.08
C LEU A 97 -3.90 9.49 -13.35
N ARG A 98 -2.88 10.35 -13.25
CA ARG A 98 -1.48 9.95 -13.46
C ARG A 98 -0.87 9.18 -12.30
N TRP A 99 -1.41 9.29 -11.09
CA TRP A 99 -0.76 8.70 -9.92
C TRP A 99 -1.70 7.91 -9.01
N ALA A 100 -2.98 8.28 -8.89
CA ALA A 100 -3.90 7.73 -7.90
C ALA A 100 -4.11 6.21 -8.02
N HIS A 101 -4.12 5.69 -9.25
CA HIS A 101 -4.34 4.27 -9.55
C HIS A 101 -3.23 3.66 -10.42
N ARG A 102 -2.10 4.36 -10.54
CA ARG A 102 -0.98 3.93 -11.41
C ARG A 102 0.09 3.16 -10.64
N PHE A 103 0.28 3.52 -9.37
CA PHE A 103 1.32 2.97 -8.50
C PHE A 103 0.67 2.11 -7.41
N TRP A 104 1.12 0.87 -7.34
CA TRP A 104 0.60 -0.13 -6.42
C TRP A 104 1.74 -0.77 -5.66
N LEU A 105 1.54 -0.99 -4.37
CA LEU A 105 2.45 -1.68 -3.48
C LEU A 105 1.85 -3.03 -3.12
N LYS A 106 2.64 -4.09 -3.28
CA LYS A 106 2.29 -5.44 -2.85
C LYS A 106 3.09 -5.82 -1.62
N LEU A 107 2.40 -6.31 -0.59
CA LEU A 107 3.05 -6.80 0.61
C LEU A 107 3.93 -8.02 0.28
N THR A 108 5.16 -8.01 0.78
CA THR A 108 6.11 -9.14 0.63
C THR A 108 5.96 -10.12 1.78
N PRO A 109 6.58 -11.32 1.70
CA PRO A 109 6.66 -12.23 2.86
C PRO A 109 7.30 -11.60 4.10
N LYS A 110 8.31 -10.72 3.92
CA LYS A 110 8.93 -9.98 5.04
C LYS A 110 7.94 -8.98 5.65
N GLY A 111 7.22 -8.25 4.81
CA GLY A 111 6.16 -7.33 5.23
C GLY A 111 5.03 -8.02 5.98
N GLU A 112 4.57 -9.17 5.48
CA GLU A 112 3.55 -10.00 6.12
C GLU A 112 4.00 -10.48 7.50
N GLN A 113 5.22 -11.01 7.62
CA GLN A 113 5.77 -11.42 8.92
C GLN A 113 5.81 -10.25 9.91
N LEU A 114 6.22 -9.07 9.46
CA LEU A 114 6.21 -7.87 10.30
C LEU A 114 4.79 -7.49 10.74
N ALA A 115 3.82 -7.47 9.82
CA ALA A 115 2.44 -7.14 10.13
C ALA A 115 1.85 -8.13 11.16
N LEU A 116 2.06 -9.43 10.96
CA LEU A 116 1.57 -10.51 11.83
C LEU A 116 2.25 -10.56 13.21
N SER A 117 3.40 -9.89 13.38
CA SER A 117 4.04 -9.73 14.70
C SER A 117 3.19 -8.87 15.65
N THR A 118 2.31 -8.02 15.11
CA THR A 118 1.45 -7.12 15.88
C THR A 118 0.09 -7.76 16.22
N VAL A 119 -0.56 -7.28 17.29
CA VAL A 119 -1.93 -7.71 17.63
C VAL A 119 -2.92 -7.31 16.52
N ASN A 120 -2.81 -6.08 16.01
CA ASN A 120 -3.68 -5.58 14.95
C ASN A 120 -3.56 -6.40 13.67
N GLY A 121 -2.33 -6.73 13.25
CA GLY A 121 -2.10 -7.55 12.06
C GLY A 121 -2.69 -8.95 12.17
N ARG A 122 -2.60 -9.59 13.35
CA ARG A 122 -3.26 -10.88 13.57
C ARG A 122 -4.79 -10.79 13.49
N HIS A 123 -5.40 -9.74 14.04
CA HIS A 123 -6.84 -9.54 13.93
C HIS A 123 -7.28 -9.31 12.49
N VAL A 124 -6.55 -8.49 11.72
CA VAL A 124 -6.84 -8.26 10.30
C VAL A 124 -6.71 -9.56 9.51
N ALA A 125 -5.63 -10.32 9.69
CA ALA A 125 -5.42 -11.58 9.00
C ALA A 125 -6.55 -12.60 9.29
N GLN A 126 -6.96 -12.72 10.56
CA GLN A 126 -8.07 -13.59 10.94
C GLN A 126 -9.39 -13.17 10.27
N ALA A 127 -9.67 -11.87 10.22
CA ALA A 127 -10.88 -11.36 9.57
C ALA A 127 -10.88 -11.62 8.05
N VAL A 128 -9.72 -11.47 7.39
CA VAL A 128 -9.56 -11.79 5.97
C VAL A 128 -9.77 -13.29 5.71
N GLU A 129 -9.20 -14.16 6.54
CA GLU A 129 -9.39 -15.61 6.43
C GLU A 129 -10.86 -16.03 6.59
N GLU A 130 -11.57 -15.42 7.54
CA GLU A 130 -12.99 -15.65 7.78
C GLU A 130 -13.83 -15.22 6.58
N GLN A 131 -13.62 -14.00 6.07
CA GLN A 131 -14.33 -13.50 4.89
C GLN A 131 -14.08 -14.37 3.65
N LEU A 132 -12.84 -14.81 3.43
CA LEU A 132 -12.50 -15.70 2.32
C LEU A 132 -13.19 -17.07 2.46
N ARG A 133 -13.32 -17.58 3.68
CA ARG A 133 -14.06 -18.83 3.94
C ARG A 133 -15.54 -18.67 3.60
N GLU A 134 -16.15 -17.56 3.99
CA GLU A 134 -17.55 -17.26 3.68
C GLU A 134 -17.81 -17.13 2.17
N ILE A 135 -16.95 -16.40 1.45
CA ILE A 135 -17.05 -16.25 -0.01
C ILE A 135 -16.95 -17.61 -0.71
N ARG A 136 -16.04 -18.48 -0.26
CA ARG A 136 -15.89 -19.84 -0.81
C ARG A 136 -17.13 -20.68 -0.54
N ALA A 137 -17.65 -20.67 0.69
CA ALA A 137 -18.87 -21.40 1.06
C ALA A 137 -20.09 -20.94 0.24
N PHE A 138 -20.22 -19.64 -0.02
CA PHE A 138 -21.26 -19.09 -0.89
C PHE A 138 -21.11 -19.54 -2.35
N SER A 139 -19.88 -19.55 -2.86
CA SER A 139 -19.58 -19.94 -4.24
C SER A 139 -19.80 -21.44 -4.50
N ASP A 140 -19.62 -22.28 -3.47
CA ASP A 140 -19.81 -23.73 -3.57
C ASP A 140 -21.27 -24.15 -3.31
N GLY A 141 -22.05 -23.39 -2.54
CA GLY A 141 -23.46 -23.68 -2.23
C GLY A 141 -24.49 -23.19 -3.25
N GLY A 142 -24.10 -22.39 -4.25
CA GLY A 142 -25.01 -21.84 -5.28
C GLY A 142 -25.12 -22.66 -6.57
N ARG A 143 -24.66 -23.92 -6.57
CA ARG A 143 -24.54 -24.77 -7.77
C ARG A 143 -25.49 -25.98 -7.78
N ASP A 144 -26.62 -25.88 -7.09
CA ASP A 144 -27.71 -26.87 -7.05
C ASP A 144 -28.99 -26.34 -7.73
#